data_AF-A0A1I2AIU2-F1
#
_entry.id   AF-A0A1I2AIU2-F1
#
_cell.length_a   1.000
_cell.length_b   1.000
_cell.length_c   1.000
_cell.angle_alpha   90.00
_cell.angle_beta   90.00
_cell.angle_gamma   90.00
#
_symmetry.space_group_name_H-M   'P 1'
#
loop_
_entity.id
_entity.type
_entity.pdbx_description
1 polymer ?
#
loop_
_entity_poly.entity_id
_entity_poly.type
_entity_poly.pdbx_seq_one_letter_code
_entity_poly.pdbx_strand_id
1 'polypeptide(L)' 'ANTLFVSLLASCQMHGIEPLGYLRDLLCLLPSWPRPRVLELAPASWQETLKQPEAQQLLAANVFRRIALGEHPTAM' A
#
# COMPACT_ATOMS: atom_id res chain seq x y z
N ALA A 1 4.83 -12.76 -17.59
CA ALA A 1 5.10 -11.66 -16.64
C ALA A 1 3.81 -11.11 -15.98
N ASN A 2 2.73 -10.83 -16.73
CA ASN A 2 1.47 -10.31 -16.16
C ASN A 2 0.78 -11.22 -15.13
N THR A 3 1.00 -12.55 -15.19
CA THR A 3 0.34 -13.53 -14.33
C THR A 3 0.53 -13.25 -12.83
N LEU A 4 1.70 -12.74 -12.43
CA LEU A 4 2.00 -12.46 -11.02
C LEU A 4 1.13 -11.33 -10.46
N PHE A 5 0.99 -10.23 -11.20
CA PHE A 5 0.17 -9.09 -10.77
C PHE A 5 -1.32 -9.47 -10.74
N VAL A 6 -1.82 -10.21 -11.73
CA VAL A 6 -3.23 -10.62 -11.73
C VAL A 6 -3.56 -11.60 -10.61
N SER A 7 -2.65 -12.52 -10.26
CA SER A 7 -2.81 -13.40 -9.09
C SER A 7 -2.78 -12.62 -7.76
N LEU A 8 -1.96 -11.58 -7.67
CA LEU A 8 -1.92 -10.69 -6.50
C LEU A 8 -3.23 -9.91 -6.36
N LEU A 9 -3.74 -9.30 -7.44
CA LEU A 9 -5.01 -8.57 -7.43
C LEU A 9 -6.21 -9.48 -7.12
N ALA A 10 -6.19 -10.72 -7.61
CA ALA A 10 -7.19 -11.72 -7.24
C ALA A 10 -7.12 -12.03 -5.73
N SER A 11 -5.90 -12.15 -5.18
CA SER A 11 -5.70 -12.32 -3.74
C SER A 11 -6.23 -11.13 -2.93
N CYS A 12 -6.05 -9.89 -3.37
CA CYS A 12 -6.66 -8.71 -2.74
C CYS A 12 -8.19 -8.81 -2.69
N GLN A 13 -8.82 -9.17 -3.81
CA GLN A 13 -10.27 -9.33 -3.88
C GLN A 13 -10.79 -10.41 -2.92
N MET A 14 -10.09 -11.54 -2.80
CA MET A 14 -10.44 -12.61 -1.86
C MET A 14 -10.38 -12.15 -0.38
N HIS A 15 -9.53 -11.17 -0.06
CA HIS A 15 -9.40 -10.61 1.28
C HIS A 15 -10.24 -9.33 1.48
N GLY A 16 -11.11 -8.97 0.52
CA GLY A 16 -11.95 -7.78 0.59
C GLY A 16 -11.19 -6.45 0.52
N ILE A 17 -9.97 -6.47 -0.03
CA ILE A 17 -9.10 -5.29 -0.15
C ILE A 17 -9.30 -4.66 -1.53
N GLU A 18 -9.46 -3.33 -1.56
CA GLU A 18 -9.53 -2.56 -2.80
C GLU A 18 -8.18 -2.65 -3.56
N PRO A 19 -8.14 -3.29 -4.76
CA PRO A 19 -6.88 -3.67 -5.38
C PRO A 19 -5.99 -2.49 -5.82
N LEU A 20 -6.58 -1.41 -6.33
CA LEU A 20 -5.84 -0.22 -6.78
C LEU A 20 -5.26 0.54 -5.59
N GLY A 21 -6.04 0.70 -4.53
CA GLY A 21 -5.62 1.33 -3.29
C GLY A 21 -4.49 0.57 -2.60
N TYR A 22 -4.60 -0.76 -2.54
CA TYR A 22 -3.52 -1.63 -2.09
C TYR A 22 -2.26 -1.44 -2.94
N LEU A 23 -2.36 -1.44 -4.27
CA LEU A 23 -1.18 -1.30 -5.14
C LEU A 23 -0.50 0.07 -4.96
N ARG A 24 -1.28 1.15 -4.87
CA ARG A 24 -0.77 2.50 -4.58
C ARG A 24 0.00 2.50 -3.27
N ASP A 25 -0.62 2.01 -2.20
CA ASP A 25 -0.03 2.06 -0.86
C ASP A 25 1.18 1.10 -0.74
N LEU A 26 1.13 -0.05 -1.40
CA LEU A 26 2.26 -1.00 -1.53
C LEU A 26 3.47 -0.33 -2.18
N LEU A 27 3.29 0.34 -3.32
CA LEU A 27 4.38 1.04 -4.03
C LEU A 27 4.94 2.22 -3.21
N CYS A 28 4.13 2.80 -2.33
CA CYS A 28 4.59 3.85 -1.42
C CYS A 28 5.44 3.29 -0.27
N LEU A 29 5.10 2.12 0.26
CA LEU A 29 5.79 1.48 1.38
C LEU A 29 7.05 0.73 0.96
N LEU A 30 7.02 0.01 -0.17
CA LEU A 30 8.10 -0.85 -0.65
C LEU A 30 9.51 -0.23 -0.59
N PRO A 31 9.75 1.05 -0.96
CA PRO A 31 11.09 1.64 -0.94
C PRO A 31 11.68 1.80 0.48
N SER A 32 10.83 2.05 1.48
CA SER A 32 11.25 2.34 2.86
C SER A 32 11.00 1.18 3.82
N TRP A 33 10.27 0.14 3.39
CA TRP A 33 9.92 -0.98 4.24
C TRP A 33 11.11 -1.93 4.46
N PRO A 34 11.33 -2.43 5.69
CA PRO A 34 12.40 -3.38 5.96
C PRO A 34 12.23 -4.68 5.15
N ARG A 35 13.28 -5.04 4.39
CA ARG A 35 13.35 -6.26 3.56
C ARG A 35 12.88 -7.56 4.25
N PRO A 36 13.27 -7.86 5.52
CA PRO A 36 12.82 -9.09 6.17
C PRO A 36 11.32 -9.12 6.50
N ARG A 37 10.63 -7.96 6.45
CA ARG A 37 9.21 -7.81 6.79
C ARG A 37 8.31 -7.60 5.56
N VAL A 38 8.82 -7.87 4.34
CA VAL A 38 8.03 -7.69 3.10
C VAL A 38 6.80 -8.59 3.05
N LEU A 39 6.81 -9.75 3.72
CA LEU A 39 5.62 -10.61 3.83
C LEU A 39 4.46 -9.94 4.55
N GLU A 40 4.71 -8.96 5.43
CA GLU A 40 3.65 -8.19 6.09
C GLU A 40 2.87 -7.33 5.08
N LEU A 41 3.49 -6.95 3.96
CA LEU A 41 2.84 -6.20 2.89
C LEU A 41 1.94 -7.09 2.03
N ALA A 42 1.90 -8.41 2.22
CA ALA A 42 1.04 -9.30 1.44
C ALA A 42 -0.45 -9.07 1.75
N PRO A 43 -1.37 -9.38 0.81
CA PRO A 43 -2.81 -9.15 1.00
C PRO A 43 -3.38 -9.82 2.26
N ALA A 44 -2.84 -10.98 2.65
CA ALA A 44 -3.27 -11.71 3.84
C ALA A 44 -2.97 -10.99 5.16
N SER A 45 -1.88 -10.24 5.23
CA SER A 45 -1.44 -9.50 6.44
C SER A 45 -1.66 -7.99 6.33
N TRP A 46 -2.15 -7.51 5.19
CA TRP A 46 -2.27 -6.10 4.87
C TRP A 46 -3.06 -5.29 5.90
N GLN A 47 -4.17 -5.83 6.40
CA GLN A 47 -4.99 -5.15 7.41
C GLN A 47 -4.26 -4.96 8.74
N GLU A 48 -3.40 -5.90 9.12
CA GLU A 48 -2.58 -5.77 10.33
C GLU A 48 -1.47 -4.74 10.10
N THR A 49 -0.84 -4.79 8.93
CA THR A 49 0.21 -3.84 8.55
C THR A 49 -0.31 -2.40 8.54
N LEU A 50 -1.52 -2.17 8.02
CA LEU A 50 -2.14 -0.85 8.06
C LEU A 50 -2.46 -0.36 9.49
N LYS A 51 -2.65 -1.24 10.48
CA LYS A 51 -2.83 -0.82 11.88
C LYS A 51 -1.53 -0.41 12.53
N GLN A 52 -0.39 -0.79 11.97
CA GLN A 52 0.91 -0.43 12.53
C GLN A 52 1.18 1.08 12.38
N PRO A 53 1.67 1.75 13.43
CA PRO A 53 1.95 3.18 13.39
C PRO A 53 3.05 3.53 12.38
N GLU A 54 4.05 2.66 12.21
CA GLU A 54 5.12 2.81 11.22
C GLU A 54 4.56 2.89 9.80
N ALA A 55 3.64 1.98 9.43
CA ALA A 55 3.03 1.98 8.11
C ALA A 55 2.21 3.25 7.86
N GLN A 56 1.41 3.67 8.85
CA GLN A 56 0.63 4.91 8.77
C GLN A 56 1.52 6.14 8.59
N GLN A 57 2.64 6.21 9.33
CA GLN A 57 3.58 7.30 9.23
C GLN A 57 4.27 7.35 7.85
N LEU A 58 4.71 6.20 7.34
CA LEU A 58 5.34 6.13 6.01
C LEU A 58 4.36 6.49 4.88
N LEU A 59 3.11 6.04 4.97
CA LEU A 59 2.07 6.40 4.01
C LEU A 59 1.74 7.89 4.06
N ALA A 60 1.62 8.48 5.25
CA ALA A 60 1.36 9.91 5.44
C ALA A 60 2.53 10.80 4.96
N ALA A 61 3.76 10.32 5.10
CA ALA A 61 4.96 11.01 4.61
C ALA A 61 5.09 10.97 3.07
N ASN A 62 4.40 10.03 2.40
CA ASN A 62 4.53 9.85 0.97
C ASN A 62 3.72 10.90 0.18
N VAL A 63 4.42 11.83 -0.46
CA VAL A 63 3.82 12.92 -1.25
C VAL A 63 2.97 12.41 -2.41
N PHE A 64 3.40 11.34 -3.10
CA PHE A 64 2.65 10.78 -4.22
C PHE A 64 1.29 10.23 -3.79
N ARG A 65 1.24 9.58 -2.61
CA ARG A 65 -0.01 9.08 -2.04
C ARG A 65 -0.99 10.22 -1.79
N ARG A 66 -0.53 11.30 -1.17
CA ARG A 66 -1.34 12.48 -0.84
C ARG A 66 -1.96 13.10 -2.10
N ILE A 67 -1.14 13.33 -3.12
CA ILE A 67 -1.61 13.88 -4.40
C ILE A 67 -2.61 12.93 -5.07
N ALA A 68 -2.35 11.62 -5.07
CA ALA A 68 -3.25 10.63 -5.65
C ALA A 68 -4.61 10.52 -4.93
N LEU A 69 -4.67 10.89 -3.65
CA LEU A 69 -5.92 10.98 -2.87
C LEU A 69 -6.64 12.33 -3.07
N GLY A 70 -6.11 13.24 -3.88
CA GLY A 70 -6.67 14.57 -4.09
C GLY A 70 -6.32 15.57 -2.98
N GLU A 71 -5.39 15.22 -2.09
CA GLU A 71 -4.82 16.16 -1.11
C GLU A 71 -3.83 17.07 -1.83
N HIS A 72 -4.36 18.06 -2.54
CA HIS A 72 -3.56 19.15 -3.07
C HIS A 72 -3.02 19.97 -1.89
N PRO A 73 -1.72 20.32 -1.86
CA PRO A 73 -1.29 21.38 -0.97
C PRO A 73 -2.15 22.60 -1.31
N THR A 74 -2.98 23.03 -0.37
CA THR A 74 -3.78 24.24 -0.50
C THR A 74 -2.83 25.34 -0.94
N ALA A 75 -2.95 25.77 -2.20
CA ALA A 75 -2.20 26.90 -2.69
C ALA A 75 -2.60 28.10 -1.82
N MET A 76 -1.64 28.58 -1.04
CA MET A 76 -1.71 29.90 -0.40
C MET A 76 -1.46 30.97 -1.45
#